data_AF-A0A7S3X6X4-F1
#
_entry.id   AF-A0A7S3X6X4-F1
#
_cell.length_a   1.000
_cell.length_b   1.000
_cell.length_c   1.000
_cell.angle_alpha   90.00
_cell.angle_beta   90.00
_cell.angle_gamma   90.00
#
_symmetry.space_group_name_H-M   'P 1'
#
loop_
_entity.id
_entity.type
_entity.pdbx_description
1 polymer ?
#
loop_
_entity_poly.entity_id
_entity_poly.type
_entity_poly.pdbx_seq_one_letter_code
_entity_poly.pdbx_strand_id
1 'polypeptide(L)'
;APDGRPTVLYTALVHAREPQTLMCLLKFVETILSSAAHASSAQSLRLVRSRRLLLLPVANPDGYAWNAARAPRGGGMRRKNGLKTCSSTGNSPNDGVDLNRNFGHKWALDSIGSPPSGCFEGVR
;
A
#
# COMPACT_ATOMS: atom_id res chain seq x y z
N ALA A 1 22.05 -2.76 -11.11
CA ALA A 1 22.15 -1.37 -11.61
C ALA A 1 20.98 -1.06 -12.55
N PRO A 2 20.61 0.21 -12.77
CA PRO A 2 19.65 0.57 -13.82
C PRO A 2 20.16 0.12 -15.19
N ASP A 3 19.31 -0.50 -16.00
CA ASP A 3 19.66 -1.09 -17.31
C ASP A 3 19.09 -0.27 -18.50
N GLY A 4 18.67 0.96 -18.25
CA GLY A 4 18.06 1.85 -19.25
C GLY A 4 16.58 1.58 -19.55
N ARG A 5 15.99 0.48 -19.06
CA ARG A 5 14.56 0.20 -19.30
C ARG A 5 13.66 1.11 -18.46
N PRO A 6 12.54 1.61 -19.02
CA PRO A 6 11.52 2.33 -18.26
C PRO A 6 11.05 1.51 -17.06
N THR A 7 10.99 2.15 -15.89
CA THR A 7 10.63 1.50 -14.63
C THR A 7 9.24 1.94 -14.18
N VAL A 8 8.44 0.99 -13.72
CA VAL A 8 7.10 1.22 -13.16
C VAL A 8 7.04 0.64 -11.76
N LEU A 9 6.60 1.43 -10.79
CA LEU A 9 6.35 0.99 -9.42
C LEU A 9 4.87 0.65 -9.26
N TYR A 10 4.59 -0.54 -8.76
CA TYR A 10 3.27 -0.96 -8.30
C TYR A 10 3.30 -1.13 -6.79
N THR A 11 2.36 -0.49 -6.11
CA THR A 11 2.23 -0.55 -4.65
C THR A 11 0.85 -1.07 -4.26
N ALA A 12 0.77 -1.82 -3.18
CA ALA A 12 -0.49 -2.21 -2.54
C ALA A 12 -0.43 -1.96 -1.03
N LEU A 13 -1.59 -2.04 -0.37
CA LEU A 13 -1.72 -1.88 1.08
C LEU A 13 -1.10 -0.57 1.62
N VAL A 14 -1.30 0.55 0.91
CA VAL A 14 -1.04 1.88 1.49
C VAL A 14 -1.98 2.11 2.67
N HIS A 15 -3.25 1.72 2.52
CA HIS A 15 -4.18 1.57 3.62
C HIS A 15 -4.27 0.12 4.09
N ALA A 16 -4.11 -0.10 5.39
CA ALA A 16 -4.01 -1.43 5.97
C ALA A 16 -5.32 -2.26 5.95
N ARG A 17 -6.48 -1.61 5.83
CA ARG A 17 -7.80 -2.26 5.76
C ARG A 17 -8.22 -2.66 4.35
N GLU A 18 -7.35 -2.52 3.36
CA GLU A 18 -7.65 -2.76 1.94
C GLU A 18 -6.85 -3.96 1.38
N PRO A 19 -6.93 -5.17 1.99
CA PRO A 19 -6.14 -6.34 1.56
C PRO A 19 -6.46 -6.81 0.13
N GLN A 20 -7.61 -6.43 -0.41
CA GLN A 20 -7.94 -6.71 -1.80
C GLN A 20 -6.91 -6.12 -2.77
N THR A 21 -6.28 -4.98 -2.42
CA THR A 21 -5.23 -4.38 -3.25
C THR A 21 -3.99 -5.26 -3.37
N LEU A 22 -3.61 -5.96 -2.29
CA LEU A 22 -2.52 -6.95 -2.31
C LEU A 22 -2.89 -8.12 -3.22
N MET A 23 -4.11 -8.64 -3.09
CA MET A 23 -4.58 -9.75 -3.94
C MET A 23 -4.61 -9.36 -5.41
N CYS A 24 -5.08 -8.15 -5.75
CA CYS A 24 -5.04 -7.64 -7.11
C CYS A 24 -3.62 -7.54 -7.66
N LEU A 25 -2.66 -7.03 -6.87
CA LEU A 25 -1.27 -6.92 -7.29
C LEU A 25 -0.62 -8.30 -7.50
N LEU A 26 -0.82 -9.23 -6.57
CA LEU A 26 -0.31 -10.60 -6.71
C LEU A 26 -0.93 -11.30 -7.93
N LYS A 27 -2.24 -11.15 -8.14
CA LYS A 27 -2.92 -11.74 -9.30
C LYS A 27 -2.42 -11.16 -10.62
N PHE A 28 -2.23 -9.84 -10.68
CA PHE A 28 -1.66 -9.16 -11.83
C PHE A 28 -0.26 -9.68 -12.18
N VAL A 29 0.61 -9.84 -11.18
CA VAL A 29 1.96 -10.36 -11.36
C VAL A 29 1.94 -11.81 -11.81
N GLU A 30 1.13 -12.66 -11.16
CA GLU A 30 0.93 -14.06 -11.56
C GLU A 30 0.48 -14.16 -13.02
N THR A 31 -0.53 -13.38 -13.42
CA THR A 31 -1.05 -13.38 -14.79
C THR A 31 0.03 -12.99 -15.79
N ILE A 32 0.74 -11.89 -15.58
CA ILE A 32 1.77 -11.42 -16.52
C ILE A 32 2.91 -12.44 -16.63
N LEU A 33 3.41 -12.96 -15.51
CA LEU A 33 4.53 -13.89 -15.51
C LEU A 33 4.15 -15.23 -16.14
N SER A 34 3.00 -15.80 -15.75
CA SER A 34 2.51 -17.06 -16.31
C SER A 34 2.25 -16.95 -17.81
N SER A 35 1.61 -15.87 -18.26
CA SER A 35 1.35 -15.68 -19.69
C SER A 35 2.61 -15.39 -20.50
N ALA A 36 3.61 -14.72 -19.92
CA ALA A 36 4.90 -14.52 -20.57
C ALA A 36 5.72 -15.83 -20.65
N ALA A 37 5.72 -16.64 -19.59
CA ALA A 37 6.45 -17.90 -19.53
C ALA A 37 5.96 -18.92 -20.57
N HIS A 38 4.65 -18.98 -20.82
CA HIS A 38 4.05 -19.86 -21.82
C HIS A 38 3.93 -19.23 -23.20
N ALA A 39 4.46 -18.01 -23.40
CA ALA A 39 4.28 -17.21 -24.61
C ALA A 39 2.81 -17.08 -25.08
N SER A 40 1.85 -17.19 -24.15
CA SER A 40 0.41 -17.18 -24.46
C SER A 40 -0.18 -15.78 -24.56
N SER A 41 0.62 -14.73 -24.27
CA SER A 41 0.22 -13.33 -24.44
C SER A 41 1.40 -12.48 -24.94
N ALA A 42 1.29 -11.96 -26.16
CA ALA A 42 2.27 -11.04 -26.73
C ALA A 42 2.40 -9.74 -25.91
N GLN A 43 1.31 -9.29 -25.28
CA GLN A 43 1.31 -8.10 -24.42
C GLN A 43 2.10 -8.35 -23.13
N SER A 44 1.86 -9.49 -22.46
CA SER A 44 2.58 -9.85 -21.24
C SER A 44 4.08 -10.01 -21.53
N LEU A 45 4.43 -10.69 -22.63
CA LEU A 45 5.81 -10.86 -23.07
C LEU A 45 6.50 -9.51 -23.35
N ARG A 46 5.79 -8.57 -23.99
CA ARG A 46 6.30 -7.22 -24.23
C ARG A 46 6.53 -6.46 -22.92
N LEU A 47 5.60 -6.56 -21.96
CA LEU A 47 5.73 -5.90 -20.66
C LEU A 47 6.97 -6.36 -19.90
N VAL A 48 7.19 -7.68 -19.74
CA VAL A 48 8.36 -8.19 -19.00
C VAL A 48 9.69 -7.95 -19.71
N ARG A 49 9.70 -7.86 -21.05
CA ARG A 49 10.93 -7.59 -21.82
C ARG A 49 11.31 -6.11 -21.80
N SER A 50 10.34 -5.22 -21.99
CA SER A 50 10.60 -3.79 -22.21
C SER A 50 10.65 -2.93 -20.95
N ARG A 51 10.16 -3.42 -19.81
CA ARG A 51 10.04 -2.62 -18.58
C ARG A 51 10.65 -3.32 -17.39
N ARG A 52 11.07 -2.52 -16.41
CA ARG A 52 11.35 -2.98 -15.04
C ARG A 52 10.12 -2.74 -14.19
N LEU A 53 9.55 -3.82 -13.65
CA LEU A 53 8.40 -3.74 -12.76
C LEU A 53 8.91 -3.86 -11.31
N LEU A 54 8.77 -2.79 -10.53
CA LEU A 54 9.06 -2.78 -9.10
C LEU A 54 7.76 -3.02 -8.34
N LEU A 55 7.78 -3.96 -7.40
CA LEU A 55 6.60 -4.40 -6.67
C LEU A 55 6.81 -4.12 -5.18
N LEU A 56 5.93 -3.31 -4.59
CA LEU A 56 5.83 -3.12 -3.14
C LEU A 56 4.48 -3.67 -2.68
N PRO A 57 4.41 -4.97 -2.31
CA PRO A 57 3.15 -5.62 -1.98
C PRO A 57 2.51 -5.08 -0.69
N VAL A 58 3.32 -4.65 0.27
CA VAL A 58 2.84 -4.15 1.56
C VAL A 58 3.52 -2.82 1.88
N ALA A 59 2.87 -1.71 1.51
CA ALA A 59 3.37 -0.38 1.83
C ALA A 59 3.17 0.01 3.31
N ASN A 60 2.16 -0.57 3.98
CA ASN A 60 1.85 -0.35 5.39
C ASN A 60 1.90 -1.68 6.19
N PRO A 61 3.09 -2.23 6.46
CA PRO A 61 3.22 -3.51 7.15
C PRO A 61 2.67 -3.48 8.58
N ASP A 62 2.92 -2.41 9.34
CA ASP A 62 2.49 -2.30 10.73
C ASP A 62 0.96 -2.25 10.87
N GLY A 63 0.30 -1.43 10.05
CA GLY A 63 -1.15 -1.34 10.07
C GLY A 63 -1.80 -2.66 9.64
N TYR A 64 -1.23 -3.33 8.64
CA TYR A 64 -1.74 -4.61 8.16
C TYR A 64 -1.59 -5.71 9.22
N ALA A 65 -0.42 -5.79 9.86
CA ALA A 65 -0.16 -6.72 10.96
C ALA A 65 -1.09 -6.45 12.17
N TRP A 66 -1.39 -5.18 12.48
CA TRP A 66 -2.35 -4.83 13.52
C TRP A 66 -3.72 -5.45 13.24
N ASN A 67 -4.22 -5.33 11.99
CA ASN A 67 -5.52 -5.88 11.60
C ASN A 67 -5.52 -7.40 11.72
N ALA A 68 -4.46 -8.07 11.24
CA ALA A 68 -4.33 -9.52 11.36
C ALA A 68 -4.33 -10.00 12.83
N ALA A 69 -3.64 -9.28 13.72
CA ALA A 69 -3.54 -9.65 15.13
C ALA A 69 -4.86 -9.51 15.92
N ARG A 70 -5.72 -8.53 15.54
CA ARG A 70 -6.96 -8.22 16.29
C ARG A 70 -8.23 -8.69 15.60
N ALA A 71 -8.19 -8.87 14.30
CA ALA A 71 -9.28 -9.35 13.49
C ALA A 71 -8.79 -10.50 12.58
N PRO A 72 -8.35 -11.64 13.16
CA PRO A 72 -7.75 -12.74 12.42
C PRO A 72 -8.73 -13.43 11.45
N ARG A 73 -10.04 -13.25 11.66
CA ARG A 73 -11.11 -13.71 10.76
C ARG A 73 -11.58 -12.63 9.76
N GLY A 74 -10.84 -11.53 9.64
CA GLY A 74 -11.22 -10.38 8.83
C GLY A 74 -12.05 -9.34 9.59
N GLY A 75 -12.32 -8.20 8.94
CA GLY A 75 -13.05 -7.07 9.52
C GLY A 75 -12.18 -6.03 10.25
N GLY A 76 -10.85 -6.16 10.19
CA GLY A 76 -9.93 -5.17 10.75
C GLY A 76 -10.03 -3.83 10.00
N MET A 77 -10.36 -2.76 10.73
CA MET A 77 -10.64 -1.44 10.15
C MET A 77 -9.48 -0.44 10.27
N ARG A 78 -8.32 -0.84 10.79
CA ARG A 78 -7.16 0.07 10.87
C ARG A 78 -6.73 0.43 9.44
N ARG A 79 -6.67 1.73 9.19
CA ARG A 79 -6.31 2.30 7.88
C ARG A 79 -4.86 2.79 7.86
N LYS A 80 -4.44 3.46 8.93
CA LYS A 80 -3.17 4.21 9.08
C LYS A 80 -2.00 3.30 9.46
N ASN A 81 -0.78 3.86 9.48
CA ASN A 81 0.43 3.14 9.88
C ASN A 81 0.50 2.86 11.40
N GLY A 82 1.61 2.27 11.88
CA GLY A 82 1.83 1.87 13.26
C GLY A 82 2.20 3.00 14.25
N LEU A 83 2.31 4.25 13.80
CA LEU A 83 2.77 5.35 14.66
C LEU A 83 1.77 5.64 15.77
N LYS A 84 2.24 5.98 16.97
CA LYS A 84 1.38 6.33 18.12
C LYS A 84 1.10 7.83 18.09
N THR A 85 -0.14 8.21 17.82
CA THR A 85 -0.49 9.63 17.58
C THR A 85 -1.76 10.09 18.31
N CYS A 86 -2.58 9.15 18.82
CA CYS A 86 -3.74 9.42 19.66
C CYS A 86 -3.57 8.90 21.08
N SER A 87 -3.08 7.66 21.18
CA SER A 87 -2.98 6.96 22.45
C SER A 87 -1.53 6.82 22.84
N SER A 88 -1.23 7.16 24.09
CA SER A 88 0.06 6.86 24.71
C SER A 88 0.39 5.36 24.69
N THR A 89 -0.63 4.50 24.61
CA THR A 89 -0.48 3.03 24.57
C THR A 89 -0.31 2.47 23.15
N GLY A 90 -0.61 3.22 22.10
CA GLY A 90 -0.58 2.71 20.71
C GLY A 90 -1.69 1.70 20.36
N ASN A 91 -2.66 1.54 21.27
CA ASN A 91 -3.77 0.58 21.11
C ASN A 91 -5.03 1.19 20.52
N SER A 92 -5.02 2.49 20.16
CA SER A 92 -6.19 3.09 19.55
C SER A 92 -6.30 2.68 18.08
N PRO A 93 -7.49 2.32 17.58
CA PRO A 93 -7.71 2.16 16.14
C PRO A 93 -7.47 3.48 15.37
N ASN A 94 -7.48 4.62 16.08
CA ASN A 94 -7.19 5.95 15.54
C ASN A 94 -5.70 6.31 15.60
N ASP A 95 -4.82 5.45 16.14
CA ASP A 95 -3.37 5.69 16.06
C ASP A 95 -2.87 5.61 14.61
N GLY A 96 -1.87 6.43 14.30
CA GLY A 96 -1.11 6.37 13.07
C GLY A 96 -1.24 7.62 12.21
N VAL A 97 -0.47 7.62 11.13
CA VAL A 97 -0.49 8.63 10.06
C VAL A 97 -1.13 8.01 8.83
N ASP A 98 -1.93 8.79 8.14
CA ASP A 98 -2.43 8.43 6.83
C ASP A 98 -1.29 8.53 5.79
N LEU A 99 -0.79 7.38 5.33
CA LEU A 99 0.29 7.35 4.34
C LEU A 99 -0.11 8.03 3.01
N ASN A 100 -1.40 8.00 2.63
CA ASN A 100 -1.88 8.64 1.40
C ASN A 100 -2.25 10.13 1.59
N ARG A 101 -1.88 10.71 2.74
CA ARG A 101 -1.90 12.15 3.01
C ARG A 101 -0.53 12.69 3.43
N ASN A 102 0.49 11.83 3.47
CA ASN A 102 1.82 12.18 3.95
C ASN A 102 2.87 12.34 2.83
N PHE A 103 2.42 12.53 1.59
CA PHE A 103 3.31 12.90 0.47
C PHE A 103 3.53 14.42 0.47
N GLY A 104 4.72 14.86 0.06
CA GLY A 104 5.08 16.29 0.02
C GLY A 104 4.30 17.14 -1.01
N HIS A 105 3.46 16.53 -1.83
CA HIS A 105 2.66 17.26 -2.81
C HIS A 105 1.39 17.83 -2.17
N LYS A 106 1.27 19.17 -2.14
CA LYS A 106 0.11 19.88 -1.55
C LYS A 106 -0.23 19.36 -0.14
N TRP A 107 0.81 19.10 0.65
CA TRP A 107 0.67 18.55 1.99
C TRP A 107 -0.10 19.51 2.90
N ALA A 108 -1.04 18.97 3.70
CA ALA A 108 -1.92 19.72 4.60
C ALA A 108 -2.70 20.87 3.91
N LEU A 109 -3.05 20.72 2.62
CA LEU A 109 -3.81 21.73 1.87
C LEU A 109 -5.25 21.91 2.38
N ASP A 110 -5.92 20.80 2.71
CA ASP A 110 -7.29 20.79 3.21
C ASP A 110 -7.51 19.68 4.24
N SER A 111 -8.72 19.62 4.80
CA SER A 111 -9.13 18.61 5.80
C SER A 111 -10.20 17.63 5.25
N ILE A 112 -10.33 17.51 3.93
CA ILE A 112 -11.33 16.66 3.28
C ILE A 112 -10.80 15.22 3.22
N GLY A 113 -11.55 14.31 3.83
CA GLY A 113 -11.19 12.88 3.88
C GLY A 113 -10.22 12.51 5.00
N SER A 114 -9.53 13.46 5.63
CA SER A 114 -8.79 13.29 6.90
C SER A 114 -8.55 14.65 7.61
N PRO A 115 -8.97 14.83 8.87
CA PRO A 115 -8.71 16.06 9.64
C PRO A 115 -7.22 16.23 10.07
N PRO A 116 -6.72 17.46 10.32
CA PRO A 116 -5.30 17.73 10.64
C PRO A 116 -4.84 17.36 12.05
N SER A 117 -5.67 16.73 12.88
CA SER A 117 -5.24 16.38 14.24
C SER A 117 -4.32 15.15 14.22
N GLY A 118 -3.48 14.98 15.24
CA GLY A 118 -2.63 13.79 15.40
C GLY A 118 -3.42 12.47 15.33
N CYS A 119 -4.72 12.53 15.67
CA CYS A 119 -5.60 11.39 15.53
C CYS A 119 -6.09 11.07 14.12
N PHE A 120 -5.78 11.89 13.13
CA PHE A 120 -6.48 11.88 11.85
C PHE A 120 -5.53 11.96 10.63
N GLU A 121 -4.63 12.94 10.53
CA GLU A 121 -3.73 13.15 9.37
C GLU A 121 -2.30 12.68 9.65
N GLY A 122 -1.63 13.29 10.64
CA GLY A 122 -0.19 13.22 10.81
C GLY A 122 0.27 13.84 12.13
N VAL A 123 1.52 13.59 12.50
CA VAL A 123 2.20 14.34 13.57
C VAL A 123 2.82 15.59 12.95
N ARG A 124 2.52 16.75 13.52
CA ARG A 124 3.33 17.96 13.31
C ARG A 124 4.64 17.84 14.07
#